data_AF-A0A1H0E2U0-F1
#
_entry.id   AF-A0A1H0E2U0-F1
#
_cell.length_a   1.000
_cell.length_b   1.000
_cell.length_c   1.000
_cell.angle_alpha   90.00
_cell.angle_beta   90.00
_cell.angle_gamma   90.00
#
_symmetry.space_group_name_H-M   'P 1'
#
loop_
_entity.id
_entity.type
_entity.pdbx_description
1 polymer ?
#
loop_
_entity_poly.entity_id
_entity_poly.type
_entity_poly.pdbx_seq_one_letter_code
_entity_poly.pdbx_strand_id
1 'polypeptide(L)'
;MLPADGGGGGAKGSSDLERGVGALKRFQERVNALLADLEEGEAGKSKLANQTVPRSSFSAPGSGFLEADGLYAQYNRVHTEIVKLSKSLGEQIEMLSIAVRGAEIGFDNLEEDLRSRFHSIQTRVLQEQQAQERRAAQHEQPRDESKQSGDGDLG
;
A
#
# COMPACT_ATOMS: atom_id res chain seq x y z
N MET A 1 -41.45 49.47 -20.58
CA MET A 1 -40.82 48.41 -21.39
C MET A 1 -39.31 48.50 -21.14
N LEU A 2 -38.77 47.61 -20.32
CA LEU A 2 -37.33 47.46 -20.05
C LEU A 2 -36.99 45.98 -20.34
N PRO A 3 -35.88 45.69 -21.05
CA PRO A 3 -35.58 44.33 -21.48
C PRO A 3 -35.07 43.48 -20.32
N ALA A 4 -35.49 42.22 -20.32
CA ALA A 4 -34.96 41.15 -19.50
C ALA A 4 -33.57 40.75 -20.05
N ASP A 5 -32.52 40.94 -19.26
CA ASP A 5 -31.21 40.35 -19.51
C ASP A 5 -31.09 39.06 -18.69
N GLY A 6 -31.48 37.96 -19.31
CA GLY A 6 -31.17 36.61 -18.86
C GLY A 6 -29.76 36.24 -19.32
N GLY A 7 -28.74 36.62 -18.54
CA GLY A 7 -27.34 36.32 -18.81
C GLY A 7 -26.97 34.87 -18.45
N GLY A 8 -26.61 34.08 -19.45
CA GLY A 8 -26.40 32.64 -19.38
C GLY A 8 -25.19 32.19 -18.54
N GLY A 9 -25.44 31.27 -17.60
CA GLY A 9 -24.40 30.52 -16.86
C GLY A 9 -24.21 29.06 -17.30
N GLY A 10 -25.02 28.55 -18.24
CA GLY A 10 -25.10 27.09 -18.51
C GLY A 10 -23.95 26.50 -19.32
N ALA A 11 -23.28 27.29 -20.18
CA ALA A 11 -22.31 26.73 -21.15
C ALA A 11 -20.90 26.52 -20.58
N LYS A 12 -20.48 27.30 -19.58
CA LYS A 12 -19.10 27.23 -19.04
C LYS A 12 -18.94 26.11 -18.00
N GLY A 13 -19.98 25.89 -17.18
CA GLY A 13 -19.98 24.81 -16.19
C GLY A 13 -20.03 23.42 -16.83
N SER A 14 -20.77 23.25 -17.92
CA SER A 14 -20.89 21.95 -18.60
C SER A 14 -19.60 21.54 -19.31
N SER A 15 -18.90 22.46 -19.98
CA SER A 15 -17.65 22.14 -20.68
C SER A 15 -16.49 21.89 -19.70
N ASP A 16 -16.44 22.62 -18.58
CA ASP A 16 -15.48 22.35 -17.51
C ASP A 16 -15.76 20.98 -16.84
N LEU A 17 -17.04 20.60 -16.68
CA LEU A 17 -17.41 19.26 -16.21
C LEU A 17 -16.99 18.17 -17.19
N GLU A 18 -17.27 18.32 -18.48
CA GLU A 18 -16.88 17.36 -19.53
C GLU A 18 -15.36 17.19 -19.60
N ARG A 19 -14.60 18.30 -19.49
CA ARG A 19 -13.15 18.26 -19.40
C ARG A 19 -12.67 17.54 -18.14
N GLY A 20 -13.35 17.76 -17.02
CA GLY A 20 -13.10 17.10 -15.73
C GLY A 20 -13.34 15.58 -15.79
N VAL A 21 -14.50 15.16 -16.31
CA VAL A 21 -14.84 13.74 -16.53
C VAL A 21 -13.84 13.07 -17.47
N GLY A 22 -13.47 13.74 -18.57
CA GLY A 22 -12.43 13.24 -19.47
C GLY A 22 -11.05 13.13 -18.81
N ALA A 23 -10.71 14.04 -17.89
CA ALA A 23 -9.46 13.97 -17.13
C ALA A 23 -9.46 12.81 -16.12
N LEU A 24 -10.61 12.56 -15.48
CA LEU A 24 -10.80 11.48 -14.53
C LEU A 24 -10.69 10.11 -15.18
N LYS A 25 -11.29 9.92 -16.37
CA LYS A 25 -11.11 8.70 -17.20
C LYS A 25 -9.64 8.42 -17.51
N ARG A 26 -8.92 9.42 -18.03
CA ARG A 26 -7.49 9.28 -18.33
C ARG A 26 -6.65 8.98 -17.08
N PHE A 27 -7.04 9.50 -15.93
CA PHE A 27 -6.38 9.17 -14.68
C PHE A 27 -6.65 7.71 -14.30
N GLN A 28 -7.90 7.24 -14.39
CA GLN A 28 -8.26 5.86 -14.14
C GLN A 28 -7.46 4.88 -15.03
N GLU A 29 -7.36 5.16 -16.33
CA GLU A 29 -6.60 4.36 -17.29
C GLU A 29 -5.13 4.23 -16.87
N ARG A 30 -4.49 5.33 -16.47
CA ARG A 30 -3.10 5.32 -15.98
C ARG A 30 -2.94 4.54 -14.68
N VAL A 31 -3.87 4.68 -13.74
CA VAL A 31 -3.83 3.94 -12.46
C VAL A 31 -3.99 2.43 -12.71
N ASN A 32 -4.90 2.04 -13.60
CA ASN A 32 -5.06 0.64 -13.99
C ASN A 32 -3.83 0.09 -14.71
N ALA A 33 -3.21 0.87 -15.60
CA ALA A 33 -1.96 0.48 -16.25
C ALA A 33 -0.84 0.25 -15.23
N LEU A 34 -0.67 1.15 -14.26
CA LEU A 34 0.30 0.98 -13.18
C LEU A 34 0.04 -0.26 -12.33
N LEU A 35 -1.22 -0.58 -12.05
CA LEU A 35 -1.58 -1.81 -11.33
C LEU A 35 -1.20 -3.06 -12.15
N ALA A 36 -1.52 -3.07 -13.44
CA ALA A 36 -1.17 -4.16 -14.34
C ALA A 36 0.35 -4.31 -14.45
N ASP A 37 1.09 -3.23 -14.68
CA ASP A 37 2.55 -3.22 -14.76
C ASP A 37 3.20 -3.73 -13.47
N LEU A 38 2.64 -3.35 -12.31
CA LEU A 38 3.12 -3.83 -11.01
C LEU A 38 2.89 -5.33 -10.84
N GLU A 39 1.69 -5.84 -11.16
CA GLU A 39 1.33 -7.25 -11.00
C GLU A 39 2.02 -8.18 -12.02
N GLU A 40 2.18 -7.71 -13.25
CA GLU A 40 2.85 -8.45 -14.34
C GLU A 40 4.38 -8.33 -14.27
N GLY A 41 4.90 -7.26 -13.68
CA GLY A 41 6.33 -7.02 -13.49
C GLY A 41 6.98 -7.99 -12.51
N GLU A 42 8.32 -8.05 -12.51
CA GLU A 42 9.09 -8.90 -11.59
C GLU A 42 8.89 -8.53 -10.11
N ALA A 43 8.45 -7.30 -9.84
CA ALA A 43 8.07 -6.84 -8.51
C ALA A 43 6.65 -7.27 -8.10
N GLY A 44 5.87 -7.89 -8.97
CA GLY A 44 4.51 -8.32 -8.69
C GLY A 44 4.46 -9.32 -7.55
N LYS A 45 3.53 -9.12 -6.61
CA LYS A 45 3.46 -9.88 -5.35
C LYS A 45 3.54 -11.41 -5.54
N SER A 46 2.91 -11.93 -6.59
CA SER A 46 2.91 -13.36 -6.92
C SER A 46 4.27 -13.84 -7.43
N LYS A 47 4.89 -13.11 -8.36
CA LYS A 47 6.21 -13.44 -8.88
C LYS A 47 7.26 -13.33 -7.78
N LEU A 48 7.22 -12.25 -7.02
CA LEU A 48 8.14 -12.03 -5.93
C LEU A 48 7.98 -13.12 -4.86
N ALA A 49 6.76 -13.48 -4.46
CA ALA A 49 6.54 -14.59 -3.52
C ALA A 49 7.06 -15.95 -4.01
N ASN A 50 7.14 -16.15 -5.33
CA ASN A 50 7.68 -17.37 -5.93
C ASN A 50 9.22 -17.33 -6.08
N GLN A 51 9.84 -16.15 -6.09
CA GLN A 51 11.29 -15.98 -6.21
C GLN A 51 12.01 -16.19 -4.86
N THR A 52 12.00 -17.44 -4.39
CA THR A 52 12.66 -17.82 -3.14
C THR A 52 14.01 -18.52 -3.41
N VAL A 53 15.03 -18.14 -2.65
CA VAL A 53 16.33 -18.83 -2.66
C VAL A 53 16.35 -19.84 -1.52
N PRO A 54 16.51 -21.15 -1.79
CA PRO A 54 16.50 -22.16 -0.74
C PRO A 54 17.73 -22.05 0.15
N ARG A 55 17.61 -22.48 1.41
CA ARG A 55 18.71 -22.46 2.40
C ARG A 55 19.97 -23.18 1.89
N SER A 56 19.80 -24.24 1.10
CA SER A 56 20.88 -25.02 0.49
C SER A 56 21.70 -24.24 -0.56
N SER A 57 21.24 -23.09 -1.02
CA SER A 57 22.04 -22.21 -1.89
C SER A 57 23.07 -21.40 -1.11
N PHE A 58 22.92 -21.28 0.22
CA PHE A 58 23.81 -20.49 1.07
C PHE A 58 24.90 -21.33 1.75
N SER A 59 24.81 -22.66 1.72
CA SER A 59 25.86 -23.57 2.19
C SER A 59 25.82 -24.90 1.46
N ALA A 60 26.97 -25.57 1.32
CA ALA A 60 27.01 -26.91 0.75
C ALA A 60 26.14 -27.90 1.56
N PRO A 61 25.55 -28.93 0.91
CA PRO A 61 24.83 -29.98 1.62
C PRO A 61 25.73 -30.65 2.66
N GLY A 62 25.31 -30.67 3.92
CA GLY A 62 26.05 -31.31 5.02
C GLY A 62 27.17 -30.46 5.65
N SER A 63 27.44 -29.24 5.16
CA SER A 63 28.34 -28.29 5.84
C SER A 63 27.51 -27.41 6.78
N GLY A 64 27.55 -27.68 8.09
CA GLY A 64 26.88 -26.89 9.13
C GLY A 64 27.54 -25.53 9.34
N PHE A 65 27.43 -24.62 8.36
CA PHE A 65 27.92 -23.24 8.47
C PHE A 65 26.83 -22.35 9.06
N LEU A 66 26.98 -22.01 10.34
CA LEU A 66 26.01 -21.24 11.14
C LEU A 66 25.79 -19.84 10.58
N GLU A 67 26.81 -19.23 9.99
CA GLU A 67 26.75 -17.91 9.40
C GLU A 67 25.86 -17.89 8.14
N ALA A 68 25.74 -19.01 7.44
CA ALA A 68 24.77 -19.15 6.34
C ALA A 68 23.31 -19.18 6.83
N ASP A 69 23.04 -19.61 8.08
CA ASP A 69 21.71 -19.49 8.68
C ASP A 69 21.36 -18.02 8.94
N GLY A 70 22.32 -17.24 9.44
CA GLY A 70 22.15 -15.80 9.63
C GLY A 70 21.87 -15.06 8.33
N LEU A 71 22.63 -15.34 7.28
CA LEU A 71 22.40 -14.75 5.95
C LEU A 71 21.04 -15.16 5.36
N TYR A 72 20.68 -16.43 5.46
CA TYR A 72 19.37 -16.92 5.00
C TYR A 72 18.21 -16.25 5.76
N ALA A 73 18.34 -16.10 7.09
CA ALA A 73 17.34 -15.41 7.90
C ALA A 73 17.18 -13.94 7.47
N GLN A 74 18.29 -13.24 7.22
CA GLN A 74 18.25 -11.85 6.77
C GLN A 74 17.67 -11.72 5.35
N TYR A 75 18.03 -12.62 4.44
CA TYR A 75 17.44 -12.71 3.10
C TYR A 75 15.91 -12.89 3.19
N ASN A 76 15.44 -13.86 3.98
CA ASN A 76 14.01 -14.11 4.14
C ASN A 76 13.26 -12.92 4.74
N ARG A 77 13.89 -12.22 5.69
CA ARG A 77 13.32 -11.00 6.26
C ARG A 77 13.11 -9.95 5.18
N VAL A 78 14.15 -9.63 4.40
CA VAL A 78 14.07 -8.64 3.33
C VAL A 78 13.05 -9.05 2.27
N HIS A 79 13.13 -10.30 1.80
CA HIS A 79 12.21 -10.85 0.82
C HIS A 79 10.74 -10.73 1.27
N THR A 80 10.46 -11.13 2.51
CA THR A 80 9.11 -11.03 3.10
C THR A 80 8.62 -9.59 3.16
N GLU A 81 9.47 -8.64 3.54
CA GLU A 81 9.08 -7.23 3.61
C GLU A 81 8.83 -6.63 2.21
N ILE A 82 9.62 -6.98 1.19
CA ILE A 82 9.37 -6.52 -0.18
C ILE A 82 8.06 -7.10 -0.73
N VAL A 83 7.75 -8.38 -0.47
CA VAL A 83 6.47 -9.00 -0.85
C VAL A 83 5.29 -8.27 -0.21
N LYS A 84 5.38 -7.96 1.09
CA LYS A 84 4.35 -7.18 1.80
C LYS A 84 4.18 -5.78 1.20
N LEU A 85 5.30 -5.11 0.90
CA LEU A 85 5.28 -3.78 0.31
C LEU A 85 4.61 -3.77 -1.06
N SER A 86 5.00 -4.69 -1.95
CA SER A 86 4.39 -4.83 -3.28
C SER A 86 2.88 -5.07 -3.20
N LYS A 87 2.46 -5.96 -2.29
CA LYS A 87 1.04 -6.22 -2.02
C LYS A 87 0.28 -4.97 -1.55
N SER A 88 0.82 -4.26 -0.56
CA SER A 88 0.19 -3.05 0.00
C SER A 88 0.08 -1.94 -1.05
N LEU A 89 1.10 -1.80 -1.90
CA LEU A 89 1.10 -0.85 -3.02
C LEU A 89 0.02 -1.20 -4.06
N GLY A 90 -0.07 -2.46 -4.48
CA GLY A 90 -1.11 -2.90 -5.42
C GLY A 90 -2.52 -2.63 -4.87
N GLU A 91 -2.73 -2.88 -3.58
CA GLU A 91 -3.99 -2.58 -2.88
C GLU A 91 -4.32 -1.08 -2.87
N GLN A 92 -3.35 -0.21 -2.61
CA GLN A 92 -3.57 1.24 -2.65
C GLN A 92 -3.90 1.73 -4.06
N ILE A 93 -3.25 1.19 -5.09
CA ILE A 93 -3.53 1.53 -6.50
C ILE A 93 -4.93 1.04 -6.91
N GLU A 94 -5.32 -0.18 -6.50
CA GLU A 94 -6.66 -0.73 -6.75
C GLU A 94 -7.75 0.12 -6.07
N MET A 95 -7.54 0.52 -4.81
CA MET A 95 -8.45 1.42 -4.09
C MET A 95 -8.62 2.76 -4.82
N LEU A 96 -7.52 3.35 -5.30
CA LEU A 96 -7.55 4.59 -6.07
C LEU A 96 -8.35 4.42 -7.37
N SER A 97 -8.16 3.31 -8.09
CA SER A 97 -8.93 3.04 -9.32
C SER A 97 -10.43 2.98 -9.06
N ILE A 98 -10.85 2.29 -7.99
CA ILE A 98 -12.25 2.18 -7.63
C ILE A 98 -12.83 3.54 -7.20
N ALA A 99 -12.09 4.31 -6.39
CA ALA A 99 -12.52 5.64 -5.95
C ALA A 99 -12.72 6.60 -7.13
N VAL A 100 -11.80 6.57 -8.11
CA VAL A 100 -11.88 7.38 -9.33
C VAL A 100 -13.08 7.00 -10.18
N ARG A 101 -13.34 5.69 -10.35
CA ARG A 101 -14.55 5.23 -11.02
C ARG A 101 -15.81 5.71 -10.29
N GLY A 102 -15.84 5.58 -8.97
CA GLY A 102 -16.95 6.06 -8.14
C GLY A 102 -17.19 7.56 -8.25
N ALA A 103 -16.13 8.37 -8.42
CA ALA A 103 -16.25 9.80 -8.65
C ALA A 103 -16.78 10.15 -10.06
N GLU A 104 -16.59 9.27 -11.05
CA GLU A 104 -17.07 9.47 -12.42
C GLU A 104 -18.56 9.15 -12.56
N ILE A 105 -18.97 7.97 -12.09
CA ILE A 105 -20.35 7.47 -12.28
C ILE A 105 -21.23 7.69 -11.06
N GLY A 106 -20.68 8.15 -9.94
CA GLY A 106 -21.34 8.20 -8.63
C GLY A 106 -21.20 6.87 -7.89
N PHE A 107 -20.90 6.94 -6.59
CA PHE A 107 -20.66 5.74 -5.78
C PHE A 107 -21.91 4.82 -5.68
N ASP A 108 -23.11 5.41 -5.72
CA ASP A 108 -24.39 4.70 -5.75
C ASP A 108 -24.65 3.94 -7.06
N ASN A 109 -23.89 4.24 -8.12
CA ASN A 109 -23.95 3.52 -9.39
C ASN A 109 -22.80 2.53 -9.57
N LEU A 110 -21.87 2.48 -8.61
CA LEU A 110 -20.77 1.52 -8.62
C LEU A 110 -21.30 0.09 -8.48
N GLU A 111 -20.68 -0.86 -9.16
CA GLU A 111 -21.01 -2.27 -9.02
C GLU A 111 -20.78 -2.73 -7.57
N GLU A 112 -21.72 -3.51 -7.02
CA GLU A 112 -21.67 -3.94 -5.62
C GLU A 112 -20.38 -4.68 -5.27
N ASP A 113 -19.86 -5.48 -6.20
CA ASP A 113 -18.57 -6.17 -6.06
C ASP A 113 -17.41 -5.18 -5.88
N LEU A 114 -17.39 -4.08 -6.65
CA LEU A 114 -16.35 -3.05 -6.51
C LEU A 114 -16.49 -2.26 -5.20
N ARG A 115 -17.70 -2.03 -4.71
CA ARG A 115 -17.89 -1.39 -3.39
C ARG A 115 -17.38 -2.28 -2.27
N SER A 116 -17.77 -3.56 -2.30
CA SER A 116 -17.30 -4.57 -1.37
C SER A 116 -15.77 -4.66 -1.42
N ARG A 117 -15.19 -4.69 -2.62
CA ARG A 117 -13.75 -4.72 -2.84
C ARG A 117 -13.06 -3.49 -2.26
N PHE A 118 -13.57 -2.29 -2.52
CA PHE A 118 -13.05 -1.05 -1.95
C PHE A 118 -13.01 -1.10 -0.42
N HIS A 119 -14.12 -1.47 0.22
CA HIS A 119 -14.18 -1.56 1.69
C HIS A 119 -13.23 -2.63 2.25
N SER A 120 -13.10 -3.76 1.56
CA SER A 120 -12.18 -4.82 1.95
C SER A 120 -10.72 -4.34 1.94
N ILE A 121 -10.33 -3.62 0.90
CA ILE A 121 -8.97 -3.08 0.76
C ILE A 121 -8.76 -1.96 1.77
N GLN A 122 -9.71 -1.04 1.91
CA GLN A 122 -9.65 0.06 2.88
C GLN A 122 -9.43 -0.44 4.30
N THR A 123 -10.18 -1.46 4.71
CA THR A 123 -10.04 -2.09 6.03
C THR A 123 -8.64 -2.64 6.23
N ARG A 124 -8.10 -3.34 5.24
CA ARG A 124 -6.78 -3.96 5.30
C ARG A 124 -5.65 -2.92 5.36
N VAL A 125 -5.72 -1.88 4.52
CA VAL A 125 -4.74 -0.79 4.52
C VAL A 125 -4.71 -0.06 5.86
N LEU A 126 -5.88 0.23 6.46
CA LEU A 126 -5.95 0.86 7.78
C LEU A 126 -5.37 -0.04 8.89
N GLN A 127 -5.67 -1.34 8.86
CA GLN A 127 -5.09 -2.28 9.81
C GLN A 127 -3.57 -2.37 9.68
N GLU A 128 -3.04 -2.36 8.46
CA GLU A 128 -1.60 -2.37 8.20
C GLU A 128 -0.92 -1.10 8.75
N GLN A 129 -1.50 0.08 8.50
CA GLN A 129 -1.00 1.35 9.05
C GLN A 129 -0.96 1.33 10.59
N GLN A 130 -2.07 0.94 11.22
CA GLN A 130 -2.13 0.83 12.69
C GLN A 130 -1.14 -0.20 13.25
N ALA A 131 -0.86 -1.29 12.52
CA ALA A 131 0.13 -2.27 12.94
C ALA A 131 1.55 -1.70 12.83
N GLN A 132 1.84 -0.90 11.80
CA GLN A 132 3.13 -0.22 11.64
C GLN A 132 3.35 0.83 12.72
N GLU A 133 2.35 1.67 13.01
CA GLU A 133 2.38 2.66 14.11
C GLU A 133 2.65 2.00 15.45
N ARG A 134 1.95 0.89 15.75
CA ARG A 134 2.18 0.10 16.97
C ARG A 134 3.60 -0.46 17.06
N ARG A 135 4.18 -0.90 15.94
CA ARG A 135 5.56 -1.39 15.91
C ARG A 135 6.56 -0.26 16.08
N ALA A 136 6.33 0.91 15.49
CA ALA A 136 7.17 2.09 15.65
C ALA A 136 7.19 2.55 17.12
N ALA A 137 6.01 2.68 17.73
CA ALA A 137 5.88 3.05 19.15
C ALA A 137 6.57 2.07 20.12
N GLN A 138 6.64 0.77 19.77
CA GLN A 138 7.38 -0.23 20.56
C GLN A 138 8.90 -0.11 20.43
N HIS A 139 9.41 0.45 19.32
CA HIS A 139 10.85 0.67 19.12
C HIS A 139 11.33 2.01 19.69
N GLU A 140 10.42 2.96 19.93
CA GLU A 140 10.71 4.28 20.51
C GLU A 140 10.62 4.32 22.05
N GLN A 141 10.25 3.23 22.73
CA GLN A 141 10.37 3.17 24.19
C GLN A 141 11.87 3.21 24.56
N PRO A 142 12.33 4.21 25.34
CA PRO A 142 13.70 4.24 25.78
C PRO A 142 13.97 2.98 26.61
N ARG A 143 15.06 2.27 26.28
CA ARG A 143 15.67 1.33 27.23
C ARG A 143 15.94 2.15 28.49
N ASP A 144 15.14 1.91 29.52
CA ASP A 144 15.27 2.54 30.81
C ASP A 144 16.65 2.17 31.38
N GLU A 145 17.61 3.08 31.21
CA GLU A 145 18.89 3.09 31.91
C GLU A 145 18.62 3.39 33.39
N SER A 146 18.14 2.40 34.13
CA SER A 146 17.91 2.58 35.56
C SER A 146 18.09 1.30 36.36
N LYS A 147 19.32 0.76 36.37
CA LYS A 147 19.93 0.15 37.58
C LYS A 147 21.45 0.35 37.61
N GLN A 148 21.87 1.61 37.69
CA GLN A 148 23.13 1.96 38.32
C GLN A 148 22.80 3.01 39.39
N SER A 149 22.57 2.56 40.63
CA SER A 149 22.82 3.25 41.91
C SER A 149 22.00 2.61 43.04
N GLY A 150 22.67 2.36 44.15
CA GLY A 150 22.24 1.63 45.35
C GLY A 150 23.47 0.89 45.86
N ASP A 151 24.53 1.62 46.27
CA ASP A 151 24.67 2.13 47.65
C ASP A 151 24.46 0.97 48.61
N GLY A 152 25.53 0.31 49.06
CA GLY A 152 26.28 0.80 50.21
C GLY A 152 25.88 -0.09 51.40
N ASP A 153 26.86 -0.48 52.20
CA ASP A 153 26.73 -1.29 53.41
C ASP A 153 26.64 -2.81 53.22
N LEU A 154 27.73 -3.51 53.54
CA LEU A 154 27.73 -4.72 54.37
C LEU A 154 29.13 -4.88 55.01
N GLY A 155 29.21 -4.46 56.28
CA GLY A 155 29.85 -5.18 57.40
C GLY A 155 31.30 -5.65 57.29
#